data_AF-A0A2W6T8W0-F1
#
_entry.id   AF-A0A2W6T8W0-F1
#
_cell.length_a   1.000
_cell.length_b   1.000
_cell.length_c   1.000
_cell.angle_alpha   90.00
_cell.angle_beta   90.00
_cell.angle_gamma   90.00
#
_symmetry.space_group_name_H-M   'P 1'
#
loop_
_entity.id
_entity.type
_entity.pdbx_description
1 polymer ?
#
loop_
_entity_poly.entity_id
_entity_poly.type
_entity_poly.pdbx_seq_one_letter_code
_entity_poly.pdbx_strand_id
1 'polypeptide(L)'
;LHKIYLTKDSNEAAFDVIVEKFKAEEQTSTFEFEAVAPKAEEKADADIDVEGFQKAWTELKDTHDFFMMTRKFGVSRTQALRLAPEGFTKKIDNAKVVNVLEDASEKQLPIMVFVGNRGIIQIHTGTVKKTLWHQQWFNVMDPDFNLHLDVTKIAEAWIVKKPTEDGEVTAIEVFNKEGDFIVQFFGKRKPGIPELQEWKDLVADLEK
;
A
#
# COMPACT_ATOMS: atom_id res chain seq x y z
N LEU A 1 -15.26 -9.00 0.77
CA LEU A 1 -14.07 -8.22 0.36
C LEU A 1 -13.85 -7.00 1.24
N HIS A 2 -14.88 -6.18 1.47
CA HIS A 2 -14.87 -5.04 2.37
C HIS A 2 -16.04 -5.16 3.36
N LYS A 3 -15.93 -4.51 4.53
CA LYS A 3 -16.96 -4.52 5.56
C LYS A 3 -17.19 -3.09 6.02
N ILE A 4 -18.45 -2.72 6.18
CA ILE A 4 -18.88 -1.42 6.70
C ILE A 4 -19.67 -1.71 7.97
N TYR A 5 -19.31 -1.05 9.06
CA TYR A 5 -19.95 -1.24 10.37
C TYR A 5 -20.66 0.05 10.77
N LEU A 6 -21.84 -0.08 11.37
CA LEU A 6 -22.49 1.04 12.04
C LEU A 6 -21.67 1.44 13.27
N THR A 7 -21.71 2.73 13.55
CA THR A 7 -21.10 3.37 14.73
C THR A 7 -22.17 4.15 15.49
N LYS A 8 -21.82 4.69 16.65
CA LYS A 8 -22.72 5.52 17.47
C LYS A 8 -23.32 6.72 16.73
N ASP A 9 -22.64 7.22 15.69
CA ASP A 9 -23.05 8.41 14.92
C ASP A 9 -23.78 8.02 13.62
N SER A 10 -24.01 6.72 13.40
CA SER A 10 -24.71 6.21 12.23
C SER A 10 -26.22 6.37 12.33
N ASN A 11 -26.91 6.39 11.19
CA ASN A 11 -28.38 6.41 11.14
C ASN A 11 -28.91 4.98 10.97
N GLU A 12 -29.36 4.37 12.08
CA GLU A 12 -29.89 3.01 12.10
C GLU A 12 -31.14 2.84 11.22
N ALA A 13 -32.08 3.80 11.26
CA ALA A 13 -33.29 3.73 10.45
C ALA A 13 -32.98 3.76 8.93
N ALA A 14 -31.97 4.52 8.52
CA ALA A 14 -31.52 4.52 7.12
C ALA A 14 -30.84 3.18 6.74
N PHE A 15 -30.14 2.55 7.68
CA PHE A 15 -29.56 1.21 7.47
C PHE A 15 -30.67 0.17 7.26
N ASP A 16 -31.72 0.18 8.06
CA ASP A 16 -32.87 -0.72 7.90
C ASP A 16 -33.52 -0.57 6.51
N VAL A 17 -33.65 0.67 6.02
CA VAL A 17 -34.16 0.94 4.66
C VAL A 17 -33.24 0.36 3.58
N ILE A 18 -31.91 0.43 3.76
CA ILE A 18 -30.94 -0.19 2.84
C ILE A 18 -31.10 -1.72 2.87
N VAL A 19 -31.22 -2.31 4.06
CA VAL A 19 -31.41 -3.75 4.22
C VAL A 19 -32.66 -4.20 3.47
N GLU A 20 -33.83 -3.61 3.75
CA GLU A 20 -35.08 -4.01 3.09
C GLU A 20 -35.03 -3.80 1.57
N LYS A 21 -34.38 -2.74 1.09
CA LYS A 21 -34.27 -2.45 -0.35
C LYS A 21 -33.37 -3.44 -1.10
N PHE A 22 -32.26 -3.87 -0.50
CA PHE A 22 -31.24 -4.69 -1.17
C PHE A 22 -31.25 -6.16 -0.73
N LYS A 23 -32.17 -6.55 0.15
CA LYS A 23 -32.42 -7.94 0.52
C LYS A 23 -32.80 -8.75 -0.72
N ALA A 24 -32.04 -9.80 -1.00
CA ALA A 24 -32.40 -10.77 -2.04
C ALA A 24 -33.65 -11.55 -1.62
N GLU A 25 -34.52 -11.90 -2.58
CA GLU A 25 -35.70 -12.74 -2.33
C GLU A 25 -35.30 -14.11 -1.78
N GLU A 26 -34.25 -14.70 -2.36
CA GLU A 26 -33.64 -15.94 -1.89
C GLU A 26 -32.51 -15.65 -0.89
N GLN A 27 -32.72 -16.03 0.38
CA GLN A 27 -31.75 -15.87 1.45
C GLN A 27 -31.05 -17.21 1.74
N THR A 28 -30.09 -17.58 0.88
CA THR A 28 -29.26 -18.77 1.09
C THR A 28 -27.99 -18.48 1.89
N SER A 29 -27.57 -19.44 2.71
CA SER A 29 -26.31 -19.40 3.45
C SER A 29 -25.16 -20.12 2.74
N THR A 30 -25.43 -20.77 1.60
CA THR A 30 -24.41 -21.46 0.81
C THR A 30 -23.73 -20.49 -0.14
N PHE A 31 -22.40 -20.50 -0.14
CA PHE A 31 -21.60 -19.73 -1.07
C PHE A 31 -20.97 -20.65 -2.11
N GLU A 32 -21.09 -20.27 -3.38
CA GLU A 32 -20.33 -20.88 -4.46
C GLU A 32 -19.02 -20.11 -4.65
N PHE A 33 -17.91 -20.84 -4.70
CA PHE A 33 -16.59 -20.26 -4.89
C PHE A 33 -15.91 -20.89 -6.10
N GLU A 34 -15.28 -20.05 -6.90
CA GLU A 34 -14.38 -20.49 -7.95
C GLU A 34 -12.95 -20.56 -7.42
N ALA A 35 -12.18 -21.54 -7.93
CA ALA A 35 -10.76 -21.63 -7.62
C ALA A 35 -10.04 -20.40 -8.20
N VAL A 36 -9.23 -19.75 -7.37
CA VAL A 36 -8.39 -18.65 -7.84
C VAL A 36 -7.28 -19.22 -8.72
N ALA A 37 -7.18 -18.71 -9.95
CA ALA A 37 -6.07 -19.06 -10.84
C ALA A 37 -4.72 -18.81 -10.15
N PRO A 38 -3.75 -19.75 -10.24
CA PRO A 38 -2.45 -19.57 -9.64
C PRO A 38 -1.77 -18.31 -10.21
N LYS A 39 -0.93 -17.66 -9.40
CA LYS A 39 -0.09 -16.58 -9.90
C LYS A 39 0.84 -17.15 -10.96
N ALA A 40 1.05 -16.40 -12.05
CA ALA A 40 2.07 -16.73 -13.01
C ALA A 40 3.44 -16.73 -12.31
N GLU A 41 4.26 -17.73 -12.62
CA GLU A 41 5.64 -17.76 -12.14
C GLU A 41 6.42 -16.58 -12.69
N GLU A 42 7.31 -16.02 -11.87
CA GLU A 42 8.26 -15.01 -12.34
C GLU A 42 9.17 -15.63 -13.39
N LYS A 43 9.32 -14.95 -14.53
CA LYS A 43 10.39 -15.28 -15.47
C LYS A 43 11.74 -14.98 -14.82
N ALA A 44 12.81 -15.62 -15.29
CA ALA A 44 14.14 -15.25 -14.84
C ALA A 44 14.41 -13.77 -15.17
N ASP A 45 15.11 -13.07 -14.27
CA ASP A 45 15.45 -11.65 -14.47
C ASP A 45 16.20 -11.42 -15.81
N ALA A 46 16.99 -12.40 -16.25
CA ALA A 46 17.71 -12.38 -17.53
C ALA A 46 16.80 -12.47 -18.77
N ASP A 47 15.55 -12.92 -18.61
CA ASP A 47 14.56 -13.01 -19.70
C ASP A 47 13.72 -11.73 -19.83
N ILE A 48 13.96 -10.74 -18.97
CA ILE A 48 13.28 -9.45 -19.00
C ILE A 48 14.09 -8.46 -19.85
N ASP A 49 13.39 -7.67 -20.66
CA ASP A 49 13.97 -6.48 -21.30
C ASP A 49 14.21 -5.40 -20.22
N VAL A 50 15.31 -5.55 -19.48
CA VAL A 50 15.65 -4.68 -18.34
C VAL A 50 15.91 -3.25 -18.80
N GLU A 51 16.60 -3.06 -19.92
CA GLU A 51 16.89 -1.72 -20.45
C GLU A 51 15.59 -1.00 -20.85
N GLY A 52 14.70 -1.68 -21.57
CA GLY A 52 13.39 -1.15 -21.92
C GLY A 52 12.51 -0.88 -20.70
N PHE A 53 12.56 -1.77 -19.70
CA PHE A 53 11.81 -1.62 -18.44
C PHE A 53 12.28 -0.41 -17.64
N GLN A 54 13.60 -0.25 -17.49
CA GLN A 54 14.19 0.87 -16.77
C GLN A 54 13.92 2.20 -17.47
N LYS A 55 14.02 2.23 -18.82
CA LYS A 55 13.63 3.42 -19.59
C LYS A 55 12.16 3.76 -19.40
N ALA A 56 11.26 2.78 -19.44
CA ALA A 56 9.84 3.02 -19.21
C ALA A 56 9.57 3.56 -17.79
N TRP A 57 10.34 3.10 -16.80
CA TRP A 57 10.22 3.60 -15.42
C TRP A 57 10.58 5.08 -15.31
N THR A 58 11.68 5.51 -15.92
CA THR A 58 12.13 6.91 -15.83
C THR A 58 11.23 7.86 -16.62
N GLU A 59 10.45 7.34 -17.57
CA GLU A 59 9.46 8.07 -18.36
C GLU A 59 8.05 8.08 -17.74
N LEU A 60 7.85 7.50 -16.55
CA LEU A 60 6.55 7.54 -15.86
C LEU A 60 6.10 8.98 -15.61
N LYS A 61 4.80 9.21 -15.81
CA LYS A 61 4.13 10.50 -15.61
C LYS A 61 3.10 10.46 -14.49
N ASP A 62 2.57 9.27 -14.19
CA ASP A 62 1.73 9.03 -13.04
C ASP A 62 2.12 7.71 -12.35
N THR A 63 2.05 7.69 -11.02
CA THR A 63 2.12 6.47 -10.20
C THR A 63 1.15 5.36 -10.63
N HIS A 64 -0.01 5.71 -11.19
CA HIS A 64 -1.02 4.76 -11.68
C HIS A 64 -0.55 4.01 -12.94
N ASP A 65 0.31 4.62 -13.75
CA ASP A 65 0.85 3.99 -14.97
C ASP A 65 1.80 2.85 -14.64
N PHE A 66 2.38 2.84 -13.43
CA PHE A 66 3.35 1.85 -13.03
C PHE A 66 2.78 0.42 -13.07
N PHE A 67 1.50 0.23 -12.75
CA PHE A 67 0.85 -1.08 -12.84
C PHE A 67 0.75 -1.58 -14.29
N MET A 68 0.42 -0.68 -15.21
CA MET A 68 0.35 -1.01 -16.63
C MET A 68 1.74 -1.31 -17.20
N MET A 69 2.75 -0.56 -16.74
CA MET A 69 4.15 -0.81 -17.08
C MET A 69 4.62 -2.19 -16.62
N THR A 70 4.39 -2.57 -15.35
CA THR A 70 4.80 -3.90 -14.86
C THR A 70 4.12 -5.03 -15.63
N ARG A 71 2.84 -4.85 -16.01
CA ARG A 71 2.11 -5.81 -16.85
C ARG A 71 2.69 -5.92 -18.25
N LYS A 72 3.06 -4.79 -18.88
CA LYS A 72 3.66 -4.75 -20.23
C LYS A 72 4.96 -5.56 -20.30
N PHE A 73 5.80 -5.47 -19.27
CA PHE A 73 7.05 -6.22 -19.19
C PHE A 73 6.91 -7.62 -18.58
N GLY A 74 5.71 -7.98 -18.11
CA GLY A 74 5.43 -9.29 -17.52
C GLY A 74 6.19 -9.54 -16.22
N VAL A 75 6.53 -8.48 -15.48
CA VAL A 75 7.26 -8.56 -14.21
C VAL A 75 6.30 -8.51 -13.03
N SER A 76 6.60 -9.28 -11.99
CA SER A 76 5.92 -9.12 -10.71
C SER A 76 6.27 -7.78 -10.06
N ARG A 77 5.56 -7.43 -8.97
CA ARG A 77 5.87 -6.20 -8.26
C ARG A 77 7.25 -6.24 -7.60
N THR A 78 7.59 -7.32 -6.90
CA THR A 78 8.89 -7.50 -6.26
C THR A 78 10.02 -7.60 -7.28
N GLN A 79 9.80 -8.25 -8.42
CA GLN A 79 10.76 -8.30 -9.52
C GLN A 79 11.00 -6.91 -10.13
N ALA A 80 9.93 -6.14 -10.35
CA ALA A 80 10.02 -4.75 -10.80
C ALA A 80 10.91 -3.90 -9.86
N LEU A 81 10.83 -4.10 -8.55
CA LEU A 81 11.66 -3.35 -7.60
C LEU A 81 13.14 -3.74 -7.66
N ARG A 82 13.44 -5.02 -7.89
CA ARG A 82 14.83 -5.51 -8.05
C ARG A 82 15.47 -5.07 -9.37
N LEU A 83 14.66 -4.94 -10.43
CA LEU A 83 15.10 -4.54 -11.78
C LEU A 83 15.00 -3.03 -12.04
N ALA A 84 14.56 -2.25 -11.06
CA ALA A 84 14.38 -0.80 -11.21
C ALA A 84 15.71 -0.11 -11.59
N PRO A 85 15.65 1.09 -12.22
CA PRO A 85 16.85 1.85 -12.50
C PRO A 85 17.57 2.24 -11.21
N GLU A 86 18.89 2.43 -11.30
CA GLU A 86 19.72 2.81 -10.16
C GLU A 86 19.17 4.05 -9.44
N GLY A 87 19.07 3.97 -8.12
CA GLY A 87 18.60 5.07 -7.27
C GLY A 87 17.07 5.19 -7.12
N PHE A 88 16.26 4.46 -7.91
CA PHE A 88 14.80 4.51 -7.82
C PHE A 88 14.22 3.56 -6.77
N THR A 89 14.92 2.49 -6.42
CA THR A 89 14.50 1.58 -5.36
C THR A 89 15.63 1.26 -4.41
N LYS A 90 15.27 1.01 -3.15
CA LYS A 90 16.21 0.55 -2.12
C LYS A 90 15.50 -0.38 -1.15
N LYS A 91 16.00 -1.60 -1.01
CA LYS A 91 15.53 -2.51 0.03
C LYS A 91 15.99 -1.98 1.40
N ILE A 92 15.08 -1.94 2.35
CA ILE A 92 15.36 -1.52 3.74
C ILE A 92 15.15 -2.70 4.68
N ASP A 93 15.69 -2.59 5.90
CA ASP A 93 15.40 -3.55 6.96
C ASP A 93 13.90 -3.52 7.28
N ASN A 94 13.28 -4.70 7.35
CA ASN A 94 11.86 -4.86 7.67
C ASN A 94 11.51 -4.24 9.04
N ALA A 95 12.46 -4.21 9.99
CA ALA A 95 12.27 -3.57 11.28
C ALA A 95 11.97 -2.06 11.16
N LYS A 96 12.49 -1.40 10.12
CA LYS A 96 12.29 0.04 9.88
C LYS A 96 10.88 0.42 9.42
N VAL A 97 10.04 -0.56 9.07
CA VAL A 97 8.63 -0.30 8.73
C VAL A 97 7.89 0.31 9.93
N VAL A 98 8.26 -0.09 11.15
CA VAL A 98 7.66 0.46 12.38
C VAL A 98 8.05 1.92 12.58
N ASN A 99 9.32 2.26 12.30
CA ASN A 99 9.82 3.64 12.37
C ASN A 99 9.02 4.60 11.48
N VAL A 100 8.50 4.17 10.32
CA VAL A 100 7.63 5.00 9.48
C VAL A 100 6.45 5.56 10.28
N LEU A 101 5.79 4.70 11.06
CA LEU A 101 4.60 5.07 11.83
C LEU A 101 4.96 5.79 13.13
N GLU A 102 6.03 5.36 13.82
CA GLU A 102 6.53 6.03 15.03
C GLU A 102 6.98 7.46 14.73
N ASP A 103 7.83 7.64 13.72
CA ASP A 103 8.38 8.96 13.36
C ASP A 103 7.28 9.87 12.79
N ALA A 104 6.35 9.34 11.98
CA ALA A 104 5.21 10.11 11.50
C ALA A 104 4.32 10.57 12.66
N SER A 105 4.14 9.71 13.67
CA SER A 105 3.38 10.04 14.87
C SER A 105 4.08 11.10 15.73
N GLU A 106 5.37 10.93 16.01
CA GLU A 106 6.16 11.87 16.81
C GLU A 106 6.20 13.26 16.15
N LYS A 107 6.44 13.31 14.83
CA LYS A 107 6.52 14.55 14.05
C LYS A 107 5.15 15.14 13.69
N GLN A 108 4.05 14.45 14.02
CA GLN A 108 2.69 14.79 13.56
C GLN A 108 2.64 14.99 12.04
N LEU A 109 3.42 14.20 11.29
CA LEU A 109 3.53 14.27 9.84
C LEU A 109 2.29 13.61 9.21
N PRO A 110 1.50 14.33 8.39
CA PRO A 110 0.41 13.71 7.68
C PRO A 110 0.92 12.76 6.59
N ILE A 111 0.47 11.52 6.66
CA ILE A 111 0.81 10.43 5.74
C ILE A 111 -0.44 9.88 5.07
N MET A 112 -0.22 9.04 4.06
CA MET A 112 -1.24 8.17 3.49
C MET A 112 -0.86 6.72 3.74
N VAL A 113 -1.82 5.91 4.17
CA VAL A 113 -1.62 4.48 4.44
C VAL A 113 -2.56 3.70 3.54
N PHE A 114 -2.01 2.90 2.64
CA PHE A 114 -2.75 2.09 1.68
C PHE A 114 -2.70 0.64 2.12
N VAL A 115 -3.87 0.04 2.37
CA VAL A 115 -4.02 -1.39 2.68
C VAL A 115 -5.07 -1.96 1.73
N GLY A 116 -4.81 -3.14 1.17
CA GLY A 116 -5.70 -3.70 0.16
C GLY A 116 -5.73 -5.21 0.10
N ASN A 117 -6.66 -5.70 -0.70
CA ASN A 117 -6.76 -7.08 -1.14
C ASN A 117 -7.08 -7.09 -2.66
N ARG A 118 -7.31 -8.27 -3.23
CA ARG A 118 -7.54 -8.44 -4.68
C ARG A 118 -8.66 -7.59 -5.29
N GLY A 119 -9.61 -7.09 -4.50
CA GLY A 119 -10.74 -6.31 -5.02
C GLY A 119 -10.92 -4.92 -4.42
N ILE A 120 -10.18 -4.56 -3.36
CA ILE A 120 -10.38 -3.32 -2.61
C ILE A 120 -9.04 -2.77 -2.13
N ILE A 121 -8.85 -1.46 -2.26
CA ILE A 121 -7.81 -0.70 -1.56
C ILE A 121 -8.52 0.33 -0.68
N GLN A 122 -8.15 0.38 0.60
CA GLN A 122 -8.61 1.38 1.54
C GLN A 122 -7.43 2.28 1.92
N ILE A 123 -7.70 3.59 1.95
CA ILE A 123 -6.66 4.61 2.11
C ILE A 123 -7.01 5.47 3.31
N HIS A 124 -6.11 5.53 4.29
CA HIS A 124 -6.09 6.61 5.28
C HIS A 124 -5.30 7.79 4.73
N THR A 125 -5.71 9.02 5.05
CA THR A 125 -4.93 10.22 4.75
C THR A 125 -5.06 11.20 5.91
N GLY A 126 -3.98 11.42 6.62
CA GLY A 126 -3.97 12.24 7.82
C GLY A 126 -2.76 11.95 8.70
N THR A 127 -2.75 12.54 9.89
CA THR A 127 -1.77 12.15 10.90
C THR A 127 -2.13 10.80 11.50
N VAL A 128 -1.13 10.14 12.07
CA VAL A 128 -1.30 9.05 13.02
C VAL A 128 -0.80 9.55 14.38
N LYS A 129 -1.43 9.17 15.50
CA LYS A 129 -1.09 9.74 16.82
C LYS A 129 -0.81 8.72 17.90
N LYS A 130 -1.66 7.71 18.03
CA LYS A 130 -1.55 6.71 19.08
C LYS A 130 -0.99 5.42 18.50
N THR A 131 0.32 5.32 18.48
CA THR A 131 1.04 4.10 18.11
C THR A 131 1.35 3.24 19.33
N LEU A 132 1.23 1.91 19.22
CA LEU A 132 1.65 0.99 20.27
C LEU A 132 1.90 -0.44 19.78
N TRP A 133 2.79 -1.13 20.49
CA TRP A 133 3.01 -2.56 20.37
C TRP A 133 1.99 -3.37 21.17
N HIS A 134 1.55 -4.49 20.59
CA HIS A 134 0.88 -5.56 21.31
C HIS A 134 1.33 -6.92 20.74
N GLN A 135 2.22 -7.60 21.47
CA GLN A 135 2.88 -8.82 20.99
C GLN A 135 3.56 -8.58 19.63
N GLN A 136 3.22 -9.34 18.59
CA GLN A 136 3.75 -9.19 17.23
C GLN A 136 3.08 -8.08 16.42
N TRP A 137 2.06 -7.42 16.97
CA TRP A 137 1.30 -6.39 16.25
C TRP A 137 1.83 -5.02 16.58
N PHE A 138 2.13 -4.24 15.55
CA PHE A 138 2.29 -2.80 15.66
C PHE A 138 0.99 -2.11 15.24
N ASN A 139 0.50 -1.19 16.06
CA ASN A 139 -0.86 -0.66 15.92
C ASN A 139 -0.87 0.86 15.83
N VAL A 140 -1.79 1.40 15.04
CA VAL A 140 -2.33 2.75 15.19
C VAL A 140 -3.72 2.63 15.79
N MET A 141 -4.01 3.34 16.87
CA MET A 141 -5.26 3.26 17.63
C MET A 141 -5.89 4.65 17.80
N ASP A 142 -6.00 5.39 16.71
CA ASP A 142 -6.63 6.72 16.70
C ASP A 142 -8.16 6.62 16.69
N PRO A 143 -8.91 7.67 17.08
CA PRO A 143 -10.37 7.61 17.12
C PRO A 143 -11.03 7.24 15.79
N ASP A 144 -10.50 7.76 14.67
CA ASP A 144 -11.10 7.62 13.33
C ASP A 144 -10.26 6.71 12.40
N PHE A 145 -9.14 6.18 12.87
CA PHE A 145 -8.28 5.29 12.10
C PHE A 145 -7.59 4.26 12.99
N ASN A 146 -7.85 2.98 12.73
CA ASN A 146 -7.12 1.88 13.36
C ASN A 146 -6.37 1.08 12.30
N LEU A 147 -5.10 0.80 12.59
CA LEU A 147 -4.23 -0.06 11.79
C LEU A 147 -3.67 -1.15 12.69
N HIS A 148 -3.67 -2.38 12.21
CA HIS A 148 -3.06 -3.52 12.89
C HIS A 148 -2.09 -4.19 11.90
N LEU A 149 -0.79 -4.04 12.15
CA LEU A 149 0.27 -4.57 11.29
C LEU A 149 0.99 -5.72 12.02
N ASP A 150 0.83 -6.95 11.53
CA ASP A 150 1.61 -8.10 12.01
C ASP A 150 3.00 -8.04 11.37
N VAL A 151 3.99 -7.58 12.13
CA VAL A 151 5.35 -7.37 11.60
C VAL A 151 6.03 -8.70 11.25
N THR A 152 5.58 -9.82 11.80
CA THR A 152 6.17 -11.15 11.52
C THR A 152 5.84 -11.66 10.12
N LYS A 153 4.87 -11.03 9.44
CA LYS A 153 4.49 -11.36 8.06
C LYS A 153 5.27 -10.55 7.03
N ILE A 154 6.05 -9.55 7.44
CA ILE A 154 6.85 -8.74 6.55
C ILE A 154 8.04 -9.57 6.07
N ALA A 155 8.08 -9.84 4.76
CA ALA A 155 9.21 -10.49 4.10
C ALA A 155 10.17 -9.47 3.52
N GLU A 156 9.66 -8.41 2.90
CA GLU A 156 10.47 -7.36 2.30
C GLU A 156 9.85 -5.98 2.50
N ALA A 157 10.70 -4.97 2.70
CA ALA A 157 10.32 -3.57 2.70
C ALA A 157 11.24 -2.79 1.74
N TRP A 158 10.64 -1.90 0.97
CA TRP A 158 11.33 -1.16 -0.08
C TRP A 158 10.96 0.31 -0.07
N ILE A 159 11.95 1.18 -0.24
CA ILE A 159 11.76 2.54 -0.70
C ILE A 159 11.61 2.49 -2.22
N VAL A 160 10.58 3.14 -2.76
CA VAL A 160 10.27 3.14 -4.19
C VAL A 160 9.93 4.55 -4.66
N LYS A 161 10.78 5.10 -5.52
CA LYS A 161 10.62 6.40 -6.16
C LYS A 161 10.03 6.22 -7.55
N LYS A 162 9.05 7.05 -7.88
CA LYS A 162 8.40 7.04 -9.19
C LYS A 162 8.31 8.48 -9.70
N PRO A 163 8.82 8.77 -10.92
CA PRO A 163 8.64 10.10 -11.49
C PRO A 163 7.17 10.31 -11.83
N THR A 164 6.73 11.55 -11.67
CA THR A 164 5.40 12.02 -12.08
C THR A 164 5.51 13.42 -12.67
N GLU A 165 4.45 13.93 -13.31
CA GLU A 165 4.41 15.32 -13.77
C GLU A 165 4.54 16.34 -12.62
N ASP A 166 4.14 15.94 -11.40
CA ASP A 166 4.22 16.75 -10.18
C ASP A 166 5.57 16.62 -9.45
N GLY A 167 6.53 15.89 -10.03
CA GLY A 167 7.80 15.53 -9.42
C GLY A 167 7.84 14.08 -8.92
N GLU A 168 8.96 13.72 -8.30
CA GLU A 168 9.14 12.37 -7.75
C GLU A 168 8.20 12.11 -6.58
N VAL A 169 7.58 10.93 -6.58
CA VAL A 169 6.77 10.41 -5.48
C VAL A 169 7.47 9.20 -4.87
N THR A 170 7.72 9.28 -3.57
CA THR A 170 8.43 8.29 -2.77
C THR A 170 7.43 7.48 -1.93
N ALA A 171 7.49 6.16 -2.06
CA ALA A 171 6.67 5.22 -1.31
C ALA A 171 7.54 4.31 -0.45
N ILE A 172 7.02 3.90 0.71
CA ILE A 172 7.49 2.68 1.38
C ILE A 172 6.51 1.56 1.02
N GLU A 173 7.00 0.53 0.33
CA GLU A 173 6.22 -0.63 -0.10
C GLU A 173 6.62 -1.86 0.72
N VAL A 174 5.65 -2.50 1.39
CA VAL A 174 5.88 -3.63 2.31
C VAL A 174 5.19 -4.88 1.77
N PHE A 175 5.92 -5.99 1.71
CA PHE A 175 5.49 -7.24 1.07
C PHE A 175 5.56 -8.44 2.00
N ASN A 176 4.65 -9.40 1.78
CA ASN A 176 4.70 -10.72 2.39
C ASN A 176 5.60 -11.68 1.59
N LYS A 177 5.70 -12.94 2.04
CA LYS A 177 6.57 -13.96 1.41
C LYS A 177 6.11 -14.34 0.00
N GLU A 178 4.84 -14.13 -0.31
CA GLU A 178 4.20 -14.42 -1.59
C GLU A 178 4.32 -13.25 -2.58
N GLY A 179 5.02 -12.17 -2.21
CA GLY A 179 5.20 -10.96 -3.00
C GLY A 179 3.96 -10.06 -3.10
N ASP A 180 2.95 -10.29 -2.25
CA ASP A 180 1.77 -9.42 -2.16
C ASP A 180 2.02 -8.25 -1.21
N PHE A 181 1.38 -7.14 -1.51
CA PHE A 181 1.36 -5.97 -0.63
C PHE A 181 0.72 -6.29 0.72
N ILE A 182 1.41 -5.91 1.79
CA ILE A 182 0.85 -5.79 3.13
C ILE A 182 0.31 -4.37 3.32
N VAL A 183 1.16 -3.37 3.07
CA VAL A 183 0.86 -1.95 3.25
C VAL A 183 1.79 -1.09 2.39
N GLN A 184 1.32 0.07 1.96
CA GLN A 184 2.16 1.11 1.38
C GLN A 184 1.98 2.43 2.14
N PHE A 185 3.07 3.16 2.31
CA PHE A 185 3.10 4.47 2.96
C PHE A 185 3.57 5.55 1.99
N PHE A 186 2.91 6.71 2.05
CA PHE A 186 3.28 7.91 1.30
C PHE A 186 3.15 9.14 2.20
N GLY A 187 3.85 10.22 1.87
CA GLY A 187 3.54 11.54 2.42
C GLY A 187 2.19 12.01 1.89
N LYS A 188 1.40 12.72 2.72
CA LYS A 188 0.15 13.33 2.25
C LYS A 188 0.46 14.31 1.12
N ARG A 189 -0.18 14.11 -0.03
CA ARG A 189 -0.13 15.05 -1.16
C ARG A 189 -1.51 15.27 -1.76
N LYS A 190 -1.64 16.32 -2.57
CA LYS A 190 -2.79 16.55 -3.46
C LYS A 190 -2.30 16.47 -4.92
N PRO A 191 -3.16 16.12 -5.88
CA PRO A 191 -2.81 16.23 -7.30
C PRO A 191 -2.31 17.64 -7.63
N GLY A 192 -1.23 17.75 -8.41
CA GLY A 192 -0.61 19.03 -8.75
C GLY A 192 0.39 19.55 -7.71
N ILE A 193 0.60 18.84 -6.59
CA ILE A 193 1.50 19.27 -5.52
C ILE A 193 2.58 18.19 -5.30
N PRO A 194 3.87 18.56 -5.30
CA PRO A 194 4.96 17.65 -4.94
C PRO A 194 4.78 17.05 -3.54
N GLU A 195 5.45 15.94 -3.28
CA GLU A 195 5.44 15.35 -1.95
C GLU A 195 6.10 16.25 -0.90
N LEU A 196 5.67 16.11 0.36
CA LEU A 196 6.16 16.89 1.49
C LEU A 196 7.66 16.68 1.70
N GLN A 197 8.40 17.77 1.96
CA GLN A 197 9.83 17.66 2.24
C GLN A 197 10.07 16.85 3.51
N GLU A 198 9.22 17.01 4.53
CA GLU A 198 9.28 16.26 5.78
C GLU A 198 9.07 14.76 5.57
N TRP A 199 8.31 14.37 4.54
CA TRP A 199 8.19 12.96 4.13
C TRP A 199 9.49 12.45 3.50
N LYS A 200 10.10 13.23 2.60
CA LYS A 200 11.42 12.89 2.02
C LYS A 200 12.48 12.72 3.09
N ASP A 201 12.50 13.64 4.06
CA ASP A 201 13.47 13.61 5.17
C ASP A 201 13.29 12.36 6.04
N LEU A 202 12.04 12.01 6.38
CA LEU A 202 11.73 10.76 7.09
C LEU A 202 12.22 9.55 6.30
N VAL A 203 11.92 9.46 5.01
CA VAL A 203 12.37 8.33 4.18
C VAL A 203 13.91 8.26 4.11
N ALA A 204 14.59 9.40 3.99
CA ALA A 204 16.05 9.46 3.98
C ALA A 204 16.68 8.99 5.30
N ASP A 205 15.99 9.13 6.44
CA ASP A 205 16.45 8.58 7.72
C ASP A 205 16.34 7.05 7.75
N LEU A 206 15.35 6.46 7.08
CA LEU A 206 15.22 5.00 6.94
C LEU A 206 16.32 4.39 6.07
N GLU A 207 17.03 5.20 5.28
CA GLU A 207 18.11 4.76 4.42
C GLU A 207 19.46 4.58 5.11
N LYS A 208 19.61 5.14 6.32
CA LYS A 208 20.85 5.15 7.12
C LYS A 208 21.03 3.88 7.94
#